data_AF-A0A8J8FPG3-F1
#
_entry.id   AF-A0A8J8FPG3-F1
#
_cell.length_a   1.000
_cell.length_b   1.000
_cell.length_c   1.000
_cell.angle_alpha   90.00
_cell.angle_beta   90.00
_cell.angle_gamma   90.00
#
_symmetry.space_group_name_H-M   'P 1'
#
loop_
_entity.id
_entity.type
_entity.pdbx_description
1 polymer ?
#
loop_
_entity_poly.entity_id
_entity_poly.type
_entity_poly.pdbx_seq_one_letter_code
_entity_poly.pdbx_strand_id
1 'polypeptide(L)'
;MSRFLLALRLLIRDGRSGELTILVMALMIAVTSSTAISLFADRLHRTMSTQAAEFLAADLVITSPALIPPLWITKAQSLGLNQART
;
A
#
# COMPACT_ATOMS: atom_id res chain seq x y z
N MET A 1 25.49 23.33 -23.55
CA MET A 1 25.75 22.92 -22.14
C MET A 1 25.76 24.09 -21.15
N SER A 2 26.31 25.27 -21.48
CA SER A 2 26.45 26.41 -20.54
C SER A 2 25.15 27.11 -20.13
N ARG A 3 24.09 27.03 -20.94
CA ARG A 3 22.79 27.68 -20.64
C ARG A 3 22.10 27.11 -19.39
N PHE A 4 22.23 25.81 -19.15
CA PHE A 4 21.63 25.15 -17.99
C PHE A 4 22.32 25.56 -16.68
N LEU A 5 23.65 25.68 -16.71
CA LEU A 5 24.45 26.20 -15.60
C LEU A 5 24.10 27.67 -15.28
N LEU A 6 23.90 28.51 -16.30
CA LEU A 6 23.44 29.89 -16.13
C LEU A 6 22.03 29.96 -15.49
N ALA A 7 21.09 29.15 -15.98
CA ALA A 7 19.73 29.07 -15.43
C ALA A 7 19.73 28.61 -13.96
N LEU A 8 20.51 27.58 -13.62
CA LEU A 8 20.62 27.09 -12.24
C LEU A 8 21.25 28.14 -11.32
N ARG A 9 22.24 28.90 -11.80
CA ARG A 9 22.90 29.95 -11.03
C ARG A 9 21.96 31.14 -10.75
N LEU A 10 21.12 31.50 -11.73
CA LEU A 10 20.07 32.51 -11.55
C LEU A 10 19.01 32.03 -10.55
N LEU A 11 18.57 30.77 -10.66
CA LEU A 11 17.61 30.16 -9.73
C LEU A 11 18.12 30.15 -8.28
N ILE A 12 19.38 29.77 -8.07
CA ILE A 12 20.02 29.77 -6.74
C ILE A 12 20.15 31.19 -6.20
N ARG A 13 20.47 32.17 -7.06
CA ARG A 13 20.59 33.58 -6.66
C ARG A 13 19.23 34.15 -6.25
N ASP A 14 18.20 33.92 -7.05
CA ASP A 14 16.84 34.39 -6.77
C ASP A 14 16.24 33.64 -5.56
N GLY A 15 16.69 32.41 -5.30
CA GLY A 15 16.36 31.68 -4.07
C GLY A 15 16.87 32.29 -2.77
N ARG A 16 17.90 33.15 -2.80
CA ARG A 16 18.39 33.87 -1.60
C ARG A 16 17.44 34.98 -1.14
N SER A 17 16.49 35.42 -1.97
CA SER A 17 15.44 36.38 -1.59
C SER A 17 14.33 35.75 -0.72
N GLY A 18 14.38 34.45 -0.43
CA GLY A 18 13.47 33.76 0.49
C GLY A 18 12.12 33.33 -0.12
N GLU A 19 11.65 33.99 -1.16
CA GLU A 19 10.37 33.67 -1.83
C GLU A 19 10.34 32.25 -2.43
N LEU A 20 11.44 31.84 -3.09
CA LEU A 20 11.56 30.48 -3.65
C LEU A 20 11.53 29.40 -2.56
N THR A 21 12.10 29.68 -1.38
CA THR A 21 12.13 28.73 -0.26
C THR A 21 10.72 28.42 0.23
N ILE A 22 9.84 29.44 0.28
CA ILE A 22 8.44 29.26 0.67
C ILE A 22 7.70 28.43 -0.38
N LEU A 23 7.91 28.71 -1.67
CA LEU A 23 7.30 27.94 -2.76
C LEU A 23 7.73 26.46 -2.71
N VAL A 24 9.02 26.20 -2.51
CA VAL A 24 9.56 24.84 -2.39
C VAL A 24 9.01 24.14 -1.14
N MET A 25 8.92 24.84 0.00
CA MET A 25 8.29 24.28 1.21
C MET A 25 6.83 23.92 0.97
N ALA A 26 6.05 24.82 0.34
CA ALA A 26 4.65 24.55 0.01
C ALA A 26 4.51 23.34 -0.92
N LEU A 27 5.36 23.22 -1.93
CA LEU A 27 5.40 22.07 -2.83
C LEU A 27 5.75 20.78 -2.09
N MET A 28 6.77 20.82 -1.22
CA MET A 28 7.18 19.68 -0.41
C MET A 28 6.04 19.21 0.50
N ILE A 29 5.35 20.15 1.17
CA ILE A 29 4.18 19.84 2.02
C ILE A 29 3.08 19.20 1.18
N ALA A 30 2.76 19.76 0.01
CA ALA A 30 1.72 19.23 -0.87
C ALA A 30 2.01 17.80 -1.34
N VAL A 31 3.21 17.55 -1.86
CA VAL A 31 3.61 16.22 -2.36
C VAL A 31 3.70 15.21 -1.23
N THR A 32 4.29 15.60 -0.09
CA THR A 32 4.43 14.71 1.07
C THR A 32 3.06 14.35 1.65
N SER A 33 2.17 15.33 1.77
CA SER A 33 0.80 15.13 2.25
C SER A 33 0.02 14.18 1.34
N SER A 34 0.03 14.43 0.02
CA SER A 34 -0.64 13.55 -0.95
C SER A 34 -0.10 12.11 -0.87
N THR A 35 1.22 11.96 -0.78
CA THR A 35 1.86 10.65 -0.69
C THR A 35 1.48 9.92 0.60
N ALA A 36 1.48 10.62 1.73
CA ALA A 36 1.09 10.05 3.02
C ALA A 36 -0.38 9.61 3.02
N ILE A 37 -1.28 10.39 2.42
CA ILE A 37 -2.70 10.05 2.28
C ILE A 37 -2.87 8.81 1.41
N SER A 38 -2.18 8.71 0.27
CA SER A 38 -2.23 7.52 -0.60
C SER A 38 -1.74 6.27 0.12
N LEU A 39 -0.60 6.35 0.82
CA LEU A 39 -0.07 5.22 1.59
C LEU A 39 -1.01 4.81 2.73
N PHE A 40 -1.65 5.78 3.38
CA PHE A 40 -2.63 5.50 4.41
C PHE A 40 -3.87 4.82 3.84
N ALA A 41 -4.40 5.32 2.72
CA ALA A 41 -5.55 4.74 2.02
C ALA A 41 -5.26 3.31 1.57
N ASP A 42 -4.08 3.04 1.02
CA ASP A 42 -3.66 1.69 0.62
C ASP A 42 -3.60 0.74 1.82
N ARG A 43 -3.04 1.18 2.95
CA ARG A 43 -2.99 0.39 4.18
C ARG A 43 -4.38 0.13 4.76
N LEU A 44 -5.24 1.14 4.76
CA LEU A 44 -6.62 1.03 5.21
C LEU A 44 -7.39 0.05 4.33
N HIS A 45 -7.29 0.18 3.01
CA HIS A 45 -7.95 -0.70 2.06
C HIS A 45 -7.49 -2.16 2.21
N ARG A 46 -6.18 -2.39 2.36
CA ARG A 46 -5.65 -3.75 2.62
C ARG A 46 -6.21 -4.32 3.91
N THR A 47 -6.15 -3.57 5.00
CA THR A 47 -6.65 -4.04 6.31
C THR A 47 -8.15 -4.31 6.28
N MET A 48 -8.93 -3.44 5.65
CA MET A 48 -10.36 -3.66 5.48
C MET A 48 -10.66 -4.84 4.56
N SER A 49 -9.89 -5.06 3.50
CA SER A 49 -10.06 -6.22 2.63
C SER A 49 -9.84 -7.53 3.38
N THR A 50 -8.82 -7.60 4.24
CA THR A 50 -8.56 -8.80 5.05
C THR A 50 -9.67 -9.01 6.09
N GLN A 51 -10.07 -7.94 6.79
CA GLN A 51 -11.16 -8.01 7.76
C GLN A 51 -12.51 -8.33 7.12
N ALA A 52 -12.79 -7.80 5.92
CA ALA A 52 -14.02 -8.09 5.18
C ALA A 52 -14.05 -9.53 4.67
N ALA A 53 -12.92 -10.10 4.22
CA ALA A 53 -12.84 -11.51 3.84
C ALA A 53 -13.11 -12.43 5.04
N GLU A 54 -12.59 -12.08 6.21
CA GLU A 54 -12.83 -12.79 7.47
C GLU A 54 -14.29 -12.65 7.93
N PHE A 55 -14.89 -11.46 7.78
CA PHE A 55 -16.28 -11.20 8.17
C PHE A 55 -17.31 -11.78 7.18
N LEU A 56 -16.98 -11.86 5.89
CA LEU A 56 -17.83 -12.45 4.85
C LEU A 56 -17.81 -13.99 4.87
N ALA A 57 -16.96 -14.62 5.70
CA ALA A 57 -16.70 -16.06 5.66
C ALA A 57 -16.40 -16.56 4.22
N ALA A 58 -15.76 -15.71 3.42
CA ALA A 58 -15.51 -15.98 2.01
C ALA A 58 -14.47 -17.10 1.80
N ASP A 59 -13.62 -17.33 2.80
CA ASP A 59 -12.77 -18.51 2.89
C ASP A 59 -13.25 -19.39 4.06
N LEU A 60 -13.77 -20.59 3.74
CA LEU A 60 -14.08 -21.62 4.72
C LEU A 60 -12.75 -22.18 5.28
N VAL A 61 -12.17 -21.51 6.28
CA VAL A 61 -10.98 -22.00 6.97
C VAL A 61 -11.42 -22.93 8.11
N ILE A 62 -11.22 -24.24 7.93
CA ILE A 62 -11.41 -25.24 8.99
C ILE A 62 -10.14 -25.30 9.83
N THR A 63 -10.11 -24.55 10.94
CA THR A 63 -9.02 -24.61 11.92
C THR A 63 -9.40 -25.57 13.04
N SER A 64 -8.69 -26.69 13.18
CA SER A 64 -8.82 -27.60 14.32
C SER A 64 -7.46 -27.80 14.99
N PRO A 65 -7.37 -27.70 16.33
CA PRO A 65 -6.17 -28.10 17.08
C PRO A 65 -5.87 -29.61 16.97
N ALA A 66 -6.85 -30.41 16.55
CA ALA A 66 -6.72 -31.84 16.33
C ALA A 66 -6.53 -32.15 14.84
N LEU A 67 -5.91 -33.29 14.54
CA LEU A 67 -5.74 -33.78 13.17
C LEU A 67 -7.10 -33.82 12.46
N ILE A 68 -7.23 -33.07 11.36
CA ILE A 68 -8.46 -33.02 10.56
C ILE A 68 -8.74 -34.45 10.06
N PRO A 69 -9.93 -35.02 10.31
CA PRO A 69 -10.24 -36.38 9.90
C PRO A 69 -10.09 -36.54 8.38
N PRO A 70 -9.46 -37.62 7.90
CA PRO A 70 -9.16 -37.81 6.48
C PRO A 70 -10.42 -37.83 5.59
N LEU A 71 -11.59 -38.13 6.16
CA LEU A 71 -12.90 -38.05 5.51
C LEU A 71 -13.17 -36.68 4.85
N TRP A 72 -12.75 -35.59 5.50
CA TRP A 72 -12.98 -34.24 5.00
C TRP A 72 -12.07 -33.91 3.81
N ILE A 73 -10.83 -34.40 3.83
CA ILE A 73 -9.86 -34.23 2.74
C ILE A 73 -10.34 -34.98 1.50
N THR A 74 -10.77 -36.24 1.66
CA THR A 74 -11.31 -37.05 0.56
C THR A 74 -12.56 -36.39 -0.04
N LYS A 75 -13.42 -35.81 0.79
CA LYS A 75 -14.61 -35.11 0.33
C LYS A 75 -14.28 -33.82 -0.42
N ALA A 76 -13.33 -33.02 0.08
CA ALA A 76 -12.84 -31.83 -0.60
C ALA A 76 -12.22 -32.14 -1.97
N GLN A 77 -11.48 -33.25 -2.08
CA GLN A 77 -10.96 -33.74 -3.37
C GLN A 77 -12.09 -34.15 -4.32
N SER A 78 -13.11 -34.86 -3.82
CA SER A 78 -14.27 -35.27 -4.63
C SER A 78 -15.08 -34.08 -5.15
N LEU A 79 -15.05 -32.96 -4.43
CA LEU A 79 -15.70 -31.71 -4.79
C LEU A 79 -14.84 -30.79 -5.67
N GLY A 80 -13.60 -31.19 -6.00
CA GLY A 80 -12.68 -30.40 -6.82
C GLY A 80 -12.25 -29.08 -6.17
N LEU A 81 -12.30 -28.97 -4.85
CA LEU A 81 -11.96 -27.74 -4.14
C LEU A 81 -10.44 -27.54 -4.08
N ASN A 82 -10.00 -26.31 -4.29
CA ASN A 82 -8.61 -25.91 -4.07
C ASN A 82 -8.31 -25.94 -2.56
N GLN A 83 -7.27 -26.67 -2.17
CA GLN A 83 -6.89 -26.89 -0.77
C GLN A 83 -5.53 -26.23 -0.50
N ALA A 84 -5.44 -25.44 0.58
CA ALA A 84 -4.18 -24.90 1.09
C ALA A 84 -3.94 -25.45 2.51
N ARG A 85 -2.70 -25.86 2.80
CA ARG A 85 -2.29 -26.33 4.13
C ARG A 85 -1.05 -25.57 4.56
N THR A 86 -1.10 -25.00 5.77
CA THR A 86 0.03 -24.32 6.43
C THR A 86 0.68 -25.23 7.47
#